data_AF-A0A3B3YAI1-F1
#
_entry.id   AF-A0A3B3YAI1-F1
#
_cell.length_a   1.000
_cell.length_b   1.000
_cell.length_c   1.000
_cell.angle_alpha   90.00
_cell.angle_beta   90.00
_cell.angle_gamma   90.00
#
_symmetry.space_group_name_H-M   'P 1'
#
loop_
_entity.id
_entity.type
_entity.pdbx_description
1 polymer ?
#
loop_
_entity_poly.entity_id
_entity_poly.type
_entity_poly.pdbx_seq_one_letter_code
_entity_poly.pdbx_strand_id
1 'polypeptide(L)'
;MSEENAEELKQLEAEVKLLQAEIIALQQQRQDSWENVSFQFRGQMQDALAFVCGQTQDLEETVVSRLKEEVEELEKDLKLQTQMNGICLNSCITKTLQSRGQEVVHQVCLSGRSYELVFQVEFQLSELKDGSRTERRIRDLNLVLDSSDLQSLSSFLSRVEETRDLLLFFRTIRSYSEKCDDRTRTFQHFQVSQSRTGQPRTSH
;
A
#
# COMPACT_ATOMS: atom_id res chain seq x y z
N MET A 1 -46.07 -21.01 -21.37
CA MET A 1 -44.71 -20.49 -21.18
C MET A 1 -44.62 -19.10 -21.79
N SER A 2 -44.77 -18.00 -21.09
CA SER A 2 -45.44 -17.70 -19.81
C SER A 2 -45.27 -16.18 -19.67
N GLU A 3 -46.36 -15.41 -19.55
CA GLU A 3 -46.28 -13.98 -19.16
C GLU A 3 -45.46 -13.81 -17.87
N GLU A 4 -45.48 -14.83 -17.00
CA GLU A 4 -44.62 -15.01 -15.83
C GLU A 4 -43.12 -14.84 -16.13
N ASN A 5 -42.60 -15.41 -17.23
CA ASN A 5 -41.18 -15.27 -17.59
C ASN A 5 -40.85 -13.84 -18.06
N ALA A 6 -41.82 -13.12 -18.63
CA ALA A 6 -41.64 -11.74 -19.05
C ALA A 6 -41.72 -10.77 -17.86
N GLU A 7 -42.53 -11.10 -16.85
CA GLU A 7 -42.60 -10.38 -15.57
C GLU A 7 -41.31 -10.58 -14.77
N GLU A 8 -40.80 -11.81 -14.67
CA GLU A 8 -39.53 -12.14 -14.00
C GLU A 8 -38.34 -11.45 -14.68
N LEU A 9 -38.30 -11.43 -16.01
CA LEU A 9 -37.27 -10.69 -16.76
C LEU A 9 -37.27 -9.19 -16.45
N LYS A 10 -38.45 -8.58 -16.31
CA LYS A 10 -38.57 -7.16 -15.94
C LYS A 10 -38.11 -6.90 -14.50
N GLN A 11 -38.41 -7.82 -13.58
CA GLN A 11 -37.97 -7.70 -12.18
C GLN A 11 -36.45 -7.82 -12.06
N LEU A 12 -35.86 -8.81 -12.74
CA LEU A 12 -34.39 -8.97 -12.81
C LEU A 12 -33.72 -7.74 -13.45
N GLU A 13 -34.31 -7.16 -14.50
CA GLU A 13 -33.76 -5.97 -15.13
C GLU A 13 -33.83 -4.73 -14.21
N ALA A 14 -34.88 -4.62 -13.39
CA ALA A 14 -34.99 -3.58 -12.38
C ALA A 14 -33.99 -3.77 -11.23
N GLU A 15 -33.79 -5.00 -10.78
CA GLU A 15 -32.80 -5.35 -9.74
C GLU A 15 -31.37 -5.08 -10.21
N VAL A 16 -31.04 -5.45 -11.45
CA VAL A 16 -29.73 -5.13 -12.06
C VAL A 16 -29.50 -3.62 -12.09
N LYS A 17 -30.52 -2.82 -12.44
CA LYS A 17 -30.42 -1.35 -12.46
C LYS A 17 -30.21 -0.77 -11.05
N LEU A 18 -30.89 -1.31 -10.04
CA LEU A 18 -30.69 -0.91 -8.64
C LEU A 18 -29.28 -1.24 -8.14
N LEU A 19 -28.81 -2.46 -8.38
CA LEU A 19 -27.46 -2.88 -8.00
C LEU A 19 -26.39 -2.07 -8.74
N GLN A 20 -26.60 -1.74 -10.01
CA GLN A 20 -25.71 -0.85 -10.75
C GLN A 20 -25.66 0.56 -10.15
N ALA A 21 -26.81 1.12 -9.75
CA ALA A 21 -26.86 2.41 -9.09
C ALA A 21 -26.17 2.40 -7.72
N GLU A 22 -26.35 1.32 -6.95
CA GLU A 22 -25.67 1.12 -5.67
C GLU A 22 -24.14 0.98 -5.84
N ILE A 23 -23.68 0.22 -6.84
CA ILE A 23 -22.26 0.11 -7.19
C ILE A 23 -21.69 1.49 -7.53
N ILE A 24 -22.39 2.29 -8.33
CA ILE A 24 -21.95 3.66 -8.69
C ILE A 24 -21.87 4.54 -7.44
N ALA A 25 -22.91 4.52 -6.59
CA ALA A 25 -22.93 5.30 -5.36
C ALA A 25 -21.81 4.90 -4.40
N LEU A 26 -21.55 3.60 -4.24
CA LEU A 26 -20.45 3.07 -3.42
C LEU A 26 -19.07 3.38 -4.03
N GLN A 27 -18.94 3.41 -5.36
CA GLN A 27 -17.72 3.83 -6.04
C GLN A 27 -17.45 5.33 -5.85
N GLN A 28 -18.47 6.18 -5.92
CA GLN A 28 -18.36 7.61 -5.63
C GLN A 28 -18.04 7.87 -4.16
N GLN A 29 -18.72 7.20 -3.22
CA GLN A 29 -18.40 7.29 -1.80
C GLN A 29 -16.97 6.81 -1.50
N ARG A 30 -16.50 5.78 -2.22
CA ARG A 30 -15.11 5.34 -2.15
C ARG A 30 -14.18 6.41 -2.72
N GLN A 31 -14.44 6.97 -3.90
CA GLN A 31 -13.64 8.04 -4.49
C GLN A 31 -13.54 9.24 -3.55
N ASP A 32 -14.65 9.72 -3.01
CA ASP A 32 -14.72 10.87 -2.10
C ASP A 32 -14.03 10.58 -0.75
N SER A 33 -14.11 9.34 -0.26
CA SER A 33 -13.41 8.93 0.96
C SER A 33 -11.92 8.67 0.75
N TRP A 34 -11.49 8.32 -0.47
CA TRP A 34 -10.10 7.96 -0.80
C TRP A 34 -9.30 9.17 -1.33
N GLU A 35 -9.96 10.15 -1.95
CA GLU A 35 -9.34 11.43 -2.36
C GLU A 35 -9.11 12.38 -1.18
N ASN A 36 -9.86 12.22 -0.08
CA ASN A 36 -9.73 13.08 1.11
C ASN A 36 -8.41 12.92 1.88
N VAL A 37 -7.57 11.94 1.55
CA VAL A 37 -6.23 11.79 2.13
C VAL A 37 -5.11 12.05 1.13
N SER A 38 -5.39 11.94 -0.17
CA SER A 38 -4.38 12.15 -1.21
C SER A 38 -3.85 13.60 -1.22
N PHE A 39 -4.64 14.61 -0.86
CA PHE A 39 -4.16 16.01 -1.00
C PHE A 39 -4.84 17.07 -0.10
N GLN A 40 -5.28 16.75 1.12
CA GLN A 40 -5.74 17.80 2.05
C GLN A 40 -4.63 18.74 2.55
N PHE A 41 -3.37 18.48 2.20
CA PHE A 41 -2.28 19.43 2.40
C PHE A 41 -2.12 20.44 1.25
N ARG A 42 -2.73 20.25 0.07
CA ARG A 42 -2.45 21.12 -1.08
C ARG A 42 -2.81 22.59 -0.81
N GLY A 43 -4.00 22.83 -0.28
CA GLY A 43 -4.48 24.18 0.04
C GLY A 43 -3.83 24.75 1.30
N GLN A 44 -3.75 23.97 2.38
CA GLN A 44 -3.16 24.41 3.65
C GLN A 44 -1.65 24.68 3.54
N MET A 45 -0.94 23.93 2.69
CA MET A 45 0.47 24.17 2.40
C MET A 45 0.66 25.41 1.56
N GLN A 46 -0.21 25.68 0.58
CA GLN A 46 -0.20 26.94 -0.17
C GLN A 46 -0.47 28.15 0.73
N ASP A 47 -1.47 28.06 1.63
CA ASP A 47 -1.80 29.12 2.57
C ASP A 47 -0.69 29.33 3.62
N ALA A 48 -0.08 28.24 4.12
CA ALA A 48 1.07 28.30 5.03
C ALA A 48 2.32 28.86 4.34
N LEU A 49 2.56 28.52 3.07
CA LEU A 49 3.65 29.09 2.27
C LEU A 49 3.43 30.58 2.01
N ALA A 50 2.20 30.99 1.66
CA ALA A 50 1.85 32.40 1.49
C ALA A 50 1.99 33.21 2.79
N PHE A 51 1.63 32.59 3.94
CA PHE A 51 1.79 33.20 5.27
C PHE A 51 3.26 33.32 5.70
N VAL A 52 4.10 32.32 5.40
CA VAL A 52 5.52 32.30 5.77
C VAL A 52 6.38 33.16 4.84
N CYS A 53 6.08 33.21 3.54
CA CYS A 53 6.95 33.87 2.57
C CYS A 53 6.75 35.39 2.50
N GLY A 54 5.63 35.93 2.98
CA GLY A 54 5.28 37.34 2.78
C GLY A 54 5.27 37.72 1.29
N GLN A 55 4.89 38.94 0.94
CA GLN A 55 4.91 39.42 -0.45
C GLN A 55 6.34 39.73 -0.94
N THR A 56 7.25 38.78 -0.82
CA THR A 56 8.64 38.88 -1.27
C THR A 56 8.98 37.65 -2.09
N GLN A 57 8.95 37.82 -3.42
CA GLN A 57 9.18 36.80 -4.44
C GLN A 57 10.48 36.01 -4.23
N ASP A 58 11.50 36.67 -3.66
CA ASP A 58 12.83 36.12 -3.35
C ASP A 58 12.81 35.12 -2.17
N LEU A 59 11.92 35.34 -1.19
CA LEU A 59 11.76 34.44 -0.03
C LEU A 59 10.97 33.19 -0.42
N GLU A 60 9.95 33.36 -1.26
CA GLU A 60 9.15 32.27 -1.81
C GLU A 60 10.00 31.33 -2.66
N GLU A 61 10.83 31.88 -3.55
CA GLU A 61 11.77 31.10 -4.36
C GLU A 61 12.79 30.34 -3.52
N THR A 62 13.29 30.96 -2.44
CA THR A 62 14.21 30.32 -1.50
C THR A 62 13.55 29.16 -0.73
N VAL A 63 12.32 29.35 -0.24
CA VAL A 63 11.57 28.32 0.50
C VAL A 63 11.20 27.16 -0.43
N VAL A 64 10.75 27.45 -1.65
CA VAL A 64 10.43 26.44 -2.66
C VAL A 64 11.68 25.65 -3.04
N SER A 65 12.82 26.31 -3.22
CA SER A 65 14.09 25.63 -3.54
C SER A 65 14.54 24.69 -2.43
N ARG A 66 14.41 25.12 -1.17
CA ARG A 66 14.73 24.27 0.00
C ARG A 66 13.79 23.07 0.12
N LEU A 67 12.49 23.27 -0.06
CA LEU A 67 11.53 22.17 -0.03
C LEU A 67 11.77 21.17 -1.17
N LYS A 68 12.14 21.66 -2.35
CA LYS A 68 12.52 20.82 -3.47
C LYS A 68 13.74 19.95 -3.14
N GLU A 69 14.77 20.55 -2.56
CA GLU A 69 15.95 19.81 -2.10
C GLU A 69 15.59 18.75 -1.05
N GLU A 70 14.76 19.10 -0.07
CA GLU A 70 14.29 18.16 0.95
C GLU A 70 13.49 16.99 0.37
N VAL A 71 12.62 17.26 -0.61
CA VAL A 71 11.89 16.22 -1.33
C VAL A 71 12.84 15.31 -2.12
N GLU A 72 13.83 15.87 -2.82
CA GLU A 72 14.82 15.08 -3.56
C GLU A 72 15.65 14.18 -2.63
N GLU A 73 16.03 14.65 -1.45
CA GLU A 73 16.72 13.83 -0.45
C GLU A 73 15.81 12.72 0.10
N LEU A 74 14.56 13.04 0.44
CA LEU A 74 13.58 12.03 0.90
C LEU A 74 13.29 10.96 -0.16
N GLU A 75 13.25 11.33 -1.44
CA GLU A 75 13.11 10.39 -2.55
C GLU A 75 14.32 9.48 -2.69
N LYS A 76 15.54 10.00 -2.51
CA LYS A 76 16.79 9.19 -2.49
C LYS A 76 16.78 8.21 -1.33
N ASP A 77 16.40 8.67 -0.14
CA ASP A 77 16.28 7.83 1.06
C ASP A 77 15.22 6.74 0.88
N LEU A 78 14.05 7.08 0.35
CA LEU A 78 12.99 6.11 0.06
C LEU A 78 13.46 5.06 -0.95
N LYS A 79 14.18 5.48 -1.99
CA LYS A 79 14.76 4.56 -2.99
C LYS A 79 15.78 3.62 -2.34
N LEU A 80 16.67 4.14 -1.50
CA LEU A 80 17.66 3.35 -0.78
C LEU A 80 16.99 2.34 0.17
N GLN A 81 15.99 2.78 0.94
CA GLN A 81 15.22 1.90 1.83
C GLN A 81 14.48 0.81 1.06
N THR A 82 13.89 1.15 -0.09
CA THR A 82 13.21 0.18 -0.97
C THR A 82 14.18 -0.88 -1.46
N GLN A 83 15.39 -0.47 -1.89
CA GLN A 83 16.44 -1.38 -2.32
C GLN A 83 16.94 -2.28 -1.17
N MET A 84 17.10 -1.73 0.04
CA MET A 84 17.58 -2.48 1.20
C MET A 84 16.56 -3.46 1.77
N ASN A 85 15.27 -3.13 1.69
CA ASN A 85 14.19 -3.92 2.28
C ASN A 85 13.52 -4.87 1.28
N GLY A 86 13.71 -4.66 -0.03
CA GLY A 86 13.06 -5.47 -1.07
C GLY A 86 11.53 -5.30 -1.10
N ILE A 87 11.03 -4.20 -0.55
CA ILE A 87 9.59 -3.90 -0.44
C ILE A 87 9.35 -2.53 -1.07
N CYS A 88 8.54 -2.51 -2.12
CA CYS A 88 8.08 -1.30 -2.77
C CYS A 88 6.66 -0.98 -2.30
N LEU A 89 6.42 0.23 -1.80
CA LEU A 89 5.07 0.71 -1.49
C LEU A 89 4.51 1.47 -2.70
N ASN A 90 3.29 1.12 -3.10
CA ASN A 90 2.60 1.74 -4.23
C ASN A 90 1.63 2.83 -3.76
N SER A 91 1.03 2.65 -2.59
CA SER A 91 0.08 3.59 -2.00
C SER A 91 0.12 3.51 -0.48
N CYS A 92 -0.07 4.66 0.17
CA CYS A 92 -0.28 4.79 1.59
C CYS A 92 -1.40 5.81 1.81
N ILE A 93 -2.47 5.37 2.44
CA ILE A 93 -3.66 6.18 2.70
C ILE A 93 -3.97 6.09 4.18
N THR A 94 -4.03 7.23 4.84
CA THR A 94 -4.34 7.37 6.26
C THR A 94 -5.60 8.20 6.48
N LYS A 95 -6.70 7.57 6.88
CA LYS A 95 -7.97 8.24 7.20
C LYS A 95 -8.13 8.39 8.71
N THR A 96 -8.38 9.61 9.20
CA THR A 96 -8.74 9.81 10.60
C THR A 96 -10.18 9.36 10.84
N LEU A 97 -10.37 8.33 11.66
CA LEU A 97 -11.70 7.80 12.03
C LEU A 97 -12.30 8.56 13.20
N GLN A 98 -11.47 8.91 14.17
CA GLN A 98 -11.92 9.53 15.41
C GLN A 98 -10.84 10.45 15.95
N SER A 99 -11.24 11.62 16.44
CA SER A 99 -10.40 12.51 17.22
C SER A 99 -11.22 12.95 18.44
N ARG A 100 -10.90 12.43 19.62
CA ARG A 100 -11.59 12.75 20.88
C ARG A 100 -10.57 13.08 21.96
N GLY A 101 -10.51 14.35 22.35
CA GLY A 101 -9.63 14.82 23.40
C GLY A 101 -8.16 14.52 23.07
N GLN A 102 -7.56 13.64 23.84
CA GLN A 102 -6.16 13.21 23.70
C GLN A 102 -5.97 11.99 22.78
N GLU A 103 -7.05 11.33 22.36
CA GLU A 103 -6.97 10.14 21.53
C GLU A 103 -7.38 10.42 20.08
N VAL A 104 -6.53 9.99 19.15
CA VAL A 104 -6.81 10.02 17.71
C VAL A 104 -6.68 8.61 17.15
N VAL A 105 -7.64 8.17 16.35
CA VAL A 105 -7.64 6.87 15.69
C VAL A 105 -7.58 7.08 14.18
N HIS A 106 -6.58 6.48 13.55
CA HIS A 106 -6.38 6.48 12.12
C HIS A 106 -6.61 5.07 11.55
N GLN A 107 -7.25 4.98 10.39
CA GLN A 107 -7.27 3.81 9.53
C GLN A 107 -6.20 4.00 8.46
N VAL A 108 -5.21 3.11 8.43
CA VAL A 108 -4.09 3.17 7.51
C VAL A 108 -4.22 2.00 6.54
N CYS A 109 -4.26 2.30 5.25
CA CYS A 109 -4.27 1.35 4.15
C CYS A 109 -2.96 1.51 3.35
N LEU A 110 -2.18 0.45 3.31
CA LEU A 110 -0.94 0.33 2.55
C LEU A 110 -1.16 -0.66 1.42
N SER A 111 -0.64 -0.36 0.23
CA SER A 111 -0.48 -1.37 -0.81
C SER A 111 0.94 -1.35 -1.34
N GLY A 112 1.43 -2.52 -1.72
CA GLY A 112 2.80 -2.65 -2.15
C GLY A 112 3.10 -3.99 -2.78
N ARG A 113 4.37 -4.17 -3.08
CA ARG A 113 4.91 -5.37 -3.71
C ARG A 113 6.25 -5.72 -3.08
N SER A 114 6.50 -7.01 -2.94
CA SER A 114 7.83 -7.57 -2.66
C SER A 114 8.06 -8.75 -3.59
N TYR A 115 9.11 -8.70 -4.41
CA TYR A 115 9.30 -9.62 -5.53
C TYR A 115 8.04 -9.68 -6.42
N GLU A 116 7.43 -10.86 -6.57
CA GLU A 116 6.16 -11.10 -7.28
C GLU A 116 4.93 -11.05 -6.37
N LEU A 117 5.11 -10.94 -5.05
CA LEU A 117 4.01 -10.86 -4.09
C LEU A 117 3.45 -9.43 -4.05
N VAL A 118 2.18 -9.28 -4.40
CA VAL A 118 1.45 -8.01 -4.22
C VAL A 118 0.63 -8.12 -2.93
N PHE A 119 0.70 -7.10 -2.10
CA PHE A 119 0.01 -7.09 -0.81
C PHE A 119 -0.78 -5.79 -0.58
N GLN A 120 -1.79 -5.90 0.27
CA GLN A 120 -2.50 -4.80 0.88
C GLN A 120 -2.59 -5.03 2.38
N VAL A 121 -2.37 -3.98 3.16
CA VAL A 121 -2.42 -4.01 4.62
C VAL A 121 -3.31 -2.89 5.08
N GLU A 122 -4.32 -3.22 5.87
CA GLU A 122 -5.22 -2.25 6.48
C GLU A 122 -5.14 -2.40 8.00
N PHE A 123 -4.90 -1.32 8.72
CA PHE A 123 -4.83 -1.36 10.18
C PHE A 123 -5.34 -0.10 10.83
N GLN A 124 -5.83 -0.24 12.06
CA GLN A 124 -6.23 0.90 12.88
C GLN A 124 -5.12 1.26 13.86
N LEU A 125 -4.61 2.48 13.76
CA LEU A 125 -3.60 3.06 14.64
C LEU A 125 -4.27 4.02 15.62
N SER A 126 -4.24 3.72 16.92
CA SER A 126 -4.62 4.66 17.96
C SER A 126 -3.41 5.37 18.52
N GLU A 127 -3.45 6.70 18.51
CA GLU A 127 -2.48 7.59 19.11
C GLU A 127 -3.09 8.25 20.35
N LEU A 128 -2.54 7.97 21.52
CA LEU A 128 -2.92 8.60 22.77
C LEU A 128 -1.84 9.62 23.17
N LYS A 129 -2.23 10.88 23.32
CA LYS A 129 -1.33 11.95 23.78
C LYS A 129 -1.43 12.11 25.29
N ASP A 130 -0.44 11.59 26.01
CA ASP A 130 -0.30 11.78 27.46
C ASP A 130 0.84 12.77 27.76
N GLY A 131 0.48 14.04 27.95
CA GLY A 131 1.44 15.12 28.16
C GLY A 131 2.41 15.28 26.99
N SER A 132 3.69 14.95 27.21
CA SER A 132 4.75 15.00 26.18
C SER A 132 4.96 13.67 25.45
N ARG A 133 4.29 12.58 25.85
CA ARG A 133 4.48 11.25 25.27
C ARG A 133 3.28 10.88 24.41
N THR A 134 3.55 10.46 23.17
CA THR A 134 2.54 9.87 22.30
C THR A 134 2.68 8.35 22.36
N GLU A 135 1.67 7.67 22.88
CA GLU A 135 1.57 6.21 22.80
C GLU A 135 0.84 5.81 21.52
N ARG A 136 1.39 4.84 20.78
CA ARG A 136 0.80 4.34 19.53
C ARG A 136 0.52 2.85 19.66
N ARG A 137 -0.69 2.43 19.30
CA ARG A 137 -1.10 1.02 19.34
C ARG A 137 -1.92 0.63 18.13
N ILE A 138 -1.67 -0.56 17.60
CA ILE A 138 -2.48 -1.18 16.54
C ILE A 138 -3.70 -1.86 17.19
N ARG A 139 -4.90 -1.40 16.82
CA ARG A 139 -6.17 -1.92 17.34
C ARG A 139 -6.75 -3.03 16.49
N ASP A 140 -6.51 -2.96 15.18
CA ASP A 140 -7.05 -3.88 14.19
C ASP A 140 -6.05 -4.00 13.05
N LEU A 141 -6.00 -5.17 12.42
CA LEU A 141 -5.09 -5.48 11.32
C LEU A 141 -5.75 -6.49 10.38
N ASN A 142 -5.80 -6.14 9.11
CA ASN A 142 -6.30 -6.95 8.01
C ASN A 142 -5.24 -6.99 6.90
N LEU A 143 -5.01 -8.17 6.34
CA LEU A 143 -3.95 -8.45 5.38
C LEU A 143 -4.50 -9.19 4.17
N VAL A 144 -4.26 -8.63 3.00
CA VAL A 144 -4.56 -9.28 1.72
C VAL A 144 -3.25 -9.49 0.98
N LEU A 145 -3.04 -10.71 0.52
CA LEU A 145 -1.88 -11.07 -0.29
C LEU A 145 -2.37 -11.71 -1.58
N ASP A 146 -1.90 -11.20 -2.71
CA ASP A 146 -2.14 -11.80 -4.03
C ASP A 146 -0.96 -12.70 -4.37
N SER A 147 -1.19 -14.01 -4.23
CA SER A 147 -0.21 -15.06 -4.48
C SER A 147 -0.90 -16.31 -5.02
N SER A 148 -0.30 -16.94 -6.03
CA SER A 148 -0.76 -18.25 -6.54
C SER A 148 -0.72 -19.34 -5.48
N ASP A 149 0.13 -19.20 -4.46
CA ASP A 149 0.34 -20.17 -3.37
C ASP A 149 -0.36 -19.77 -2.06
N LEU A 150 -1.42 -18.95 -2.13
CA LEU A 150 -2.11 -18.34 -0.98
C LEU A 150 -2.51 -19.37 0.11
N GLN A 151 -2.81 -20.61 -0.28
CA GLN A 151 -3.15 -21.69 0.67
C GLN A 151 -2.02 -22.00 1.67
N SER A 152 -0.76 -21.80 1.29
CA SER A 152 0.38 -22.01 2.18
C SER A 152 0.58 -20.85 3.17
N LEU A 153 0.06 -19.67 2.86
CA LEU A 153 0.25 -18.43 3.62
C LEU A 153 -0.98 -18.01 4.43
N SER A 154 -2.15 -18.60 4.18
CA SER A 154 -3.41 -18.27 4.88
C SER A 154 -3.30 -18.40 6.40
N SER A 155 -2.74 -19.51 6.89
CA SER A 155 -2.51 -19.73 8.33
C SER A 155 -1.53 -18.72 8.94
N PHE A 156 -0.54 -18.27 8.15
CA PHE A 156 0.40 -17.24 8.56
C PHE A 156 -0.29 -15.87 8.64
N LEU A 157 -1.05 -15.49 7.61
CA LEU A 157 -1.78 -14.21 7.56
C LEU A 157 -2.77 -14.12 8.73
N SER A 158 -3.59 -15.15 8.93
CA SER A 158 -4.54 -15.21 10.05
C SER A 158 -3.85 -15.05 11.40
N ARG A 159 -2.70 -15.72 11.63
CA ARG A 159 -1.94 -15.55 12.88
C ARG A 159 -1.39 -14.13 13.04
N VAL A 160 -0.94 -13.50 11.95
CA VAL A 160 -0.43 -12.14 11.98
C VAL A 160 -1.56 -11.14 12.28
N GLU A 161 -2.73 -11.30 11.67
CA GLU A 161 -3.92 -10.48 11.93
C GLU A 161 -4.34 -10.59 13.40
N GLU A 162 -4.42 -11.82 13.94
CA GLU A 162 -4.76 -12.08 15.35
C GLU A 162 -3.76 -11.43 16.32
N THR A 163 -2.46 -11.56 16.03
CA THR A 163 -1.38 -11.02 16.88
C THR A 163 -1.11 -9.53 16.66
N ARG A 164 -1.63 -8.97 15.56
CA ARG A 164 -1.41 -7.58 15.09
C ARG A 164 0.07 -7.27 14.86
N ASP A 165 0.86 -8.29 14.49
CA ASP A 165 2.30 -8.18 14.34
C ASP A 165 2.69 -7.78 12.90
N LEU A 166 2.50 -6.50 12.59
CA LEU A 166 2.91 -5.89 11.33
C LEU A 166 4.42 -6.07 11.04
N LEU A 167 5.26 -6.14 12.08
CA LEU A 167 6.70 -6.36 11.90
C LEU A 167 6.99 -7.77 11.42
N LEU A 168 6.29 -8.77 11.99
CA LEU A 168 6.39 -10.16 11.54
C LEU A 168 5.96 -10.29 10.08
N PHE A 169 4.89 -9.60 9.66
CA PHE A 169 4.47 -9.57 8.26
C PHE A 169 5.60 -9.10 7.34
N PHE A 170 6.10 -7.89 7.55
CA PHE A 170 7.11 -7.28 6.68
C PHE A 170 8.43 -8.06 6.68
N ARG A 171 8.82 -8.63 7.82
CA ARG A 171 10.01 -9.50 7.90
C ARG A 171 9.83 -10.78 7.09
N THR A 172 8.68 -11.44 7.20
CA THR A 172 8.42 -12.68 6.46
C THR A 172 8.39 -12.46 4.96
N ILE A 173 7.72 -11.42 4.47
CA ILE A 173 7.67 -11.15 3.02
C ILE A 173 9.04 -10.78 2.46
N ARG A 174 9.86 -10.04 3.22
CA ARG A 174 11.24 -9.75 2.85
C ARG A 174 12.06 -11.02 2.74
N SER A 175 12.03 -11.89 3.76
CA SER A 175 12.75 -13.17 3.72
C SER A 175 12.25 -14.10 2.62
N TYR A 176 10.98 -14.01 2.24
CA TYR A 176 10.44 -14.72 1.08
C TYR A 176 11.09 -14.21 -0.22
N SER A 177 11.14 -12.90 -0.43
CA SER A 177 11.81 -12.28 -1.58
C SER A 177 13.27 -12.72 -1.70
N GLU A 178 14.03 -12.64 -0.59
CA GLU A 178 15.44 -13.03 -0.55
C GLU A 178 15.63 -14.51 -0.98
N LYS A 179 14.76 -15.41 -0.52
CA LYS A 179 14.78 -16.83 -0.91
C LYS A 179 14.42 -17.05 -2.38
N CYS A 180 13.51 -16.26 -2.94
CA CYS A 180 13.18 -16.34 -4.36
C CYS A 180 14.36 -15.93 -5.24
N ASP A 181 15.09 -14.88 -4.85
CA ASP A 181 16.29 -14.43 -5.55
C ASP A 181 17.40 -15.49 -5.52
N ASP A 182 17.64 -16.10 -4.35
CA ASP A 182 18.64 -17.17 -4.22
C ASP A 182 18.28 -18.40 -5.05
N ARG A 183 17.00 -18.80 -5.06
CA ARG A 183 16.51 -19.89 -5.92
C ARG A 183 16.71 -19.58 -7.40
N THR A 184 16.38 -18.37 -7.82
CA THR A 184 16.54 -17.92 -9.21
C THR A 184 18.00 -17.96 -9.63
N ARG A 185 18.90 -17.40 -8.81
CA ARG A 185 20.34 -17.40 -9.06
C ARG A 185 20.92 -18.81 -9.13
N THR A 186 20.49 -19.69 -8.21
CA THR A 186 20.91 -21.09 -8.17
C THR A 186 20.46 -21.84 -9.42
N PHE A 187 19.22 -21.65 -9.84
CA PHE A 187 18.69 -22.30 -11.04
C PHE A 187 19.41 -21.84 -12.31
N GLN A 188 19.65 -20.52 -12.45
CA GLN A 188 20.44 -19.98 -13.56
C GLN A 188 21.86 -20.56 -13.60
N HIS A 189 22.53 -20.68 -12.45
CA HIS A 189 23.85 -21.28 -12.35
C HIS A 189 23.88 -22.71 -12.90
N PHE A 190 22.88 -23.52 -12.54
CA PHE A 190 22.79 -24.90 -13.03
C PHE A 190 22.42 -24.99 -14.51
N GLN A 191 21.56 -24.10 -15.03
CA GLN A 191 21.25 -24.06 -16.46
C GLN A 191 22.48 -23.73 -17.30
N VAL A 192 23.23 -22.67 -16.95
CA VAL A 192 24.44 -22.27 -17.67
C VAL A 192 25.53 -23.35 -17.64
N SER A 193 25.62 -24.08 -16.53
CA SER A 193 26.56 -25.19 -16.38
C SER A 193 26.23 -26.36 -17.31
N GLN A 194 24.94 -26.71 -17.46
CA GLN A 194 24.49 -27.72 -18.42
C GLN A 194 24.74 -27.31 -19.86
N SER A 195 24.57 -26.02 -20.20
CA SER A 195 24.85 -25.50 -21.54
C SER A 195 26.34 -25.54 -21.90
N ARG A 196 27.23 -25.32 -20.93
CA ARG A 196 28.70 -25.36 -21.14
C ARG A 196 29.26 -26.77 -21.27
N THR A 197 28.64 -27.78 -20.66
CA THR A 197 29.05 -29.19 -20.80
C THR A 197 28.60 -29.84 -22.11
N GLY A 198 27.76 -29.16 -22.91
CA GLY A 198 27.24 -29.66 -24.19
C GLY A 198 28.04 -29.28 -25.44
N GLN A 199 29.14 -28.50 -25.34
CA GLN A 199 29.99 -28.21 -26.50
C GLN A 199 30.97 -29.37 -26.77
N PRO A 200 30.97 -29.96 -27.99
CA PRO A 200 31.93 -31.01 -28.32
C PRO A 200 33.34 -30.40 -28.33
N ARG A 201 34.25 -30.98 -27.56
CA ARG A 201 35.69 -30.72 -27.70
C ARG A 201 36.11 -31.20 -29.09
N THR A 202 36.20 -30.28 -30.04
CA THR A 202 36.89 -30.53 -31.31
C THR A 202 38.36 -30.76 -30.98
N SER A 203 38.76 -32.03 -31.05
CA SER A 203 40.14 -32.47 -30.87
C SER A 203 40.83 -32.33 -32.22
N HIS A 204 41.92 -31.56 -32.26
CA HIS A 204 42.85 -31.49 -33.39
C HIS A 204 43.65 -32.78 -33.52
#